data_AF-A0A165JLJ2-F1
#
_entry.id   AF-A0A165JLJ2-F1
#
_cell.length_a   1.000
_cell.length_b   1.000
_cell.length_c   1.000
_cell.angle_alpha   90.00
_cell.angle_beta   90.00
_cell.angle_gamma   90.00
#
_symmetry.space_group_name_H-M   'P 1'
#
loop_
_entity.id
_entity.type
_entity.pdbx_description
1 polymer ?
#
loop_
_entity_poly.entity_id
_entity_poly.type
_entity_poly.pdbx_seq_one_letter_code
_entity_poly.pdbx_strand_id
1 'polypeptide(L)'
;MSLGVATPVQPLESPSEVSLGPEPTANGASPAPKPNGTEGTAPPHEECQYLALISHIIAAGEKRPDRTGTGTLSLFAPPPFRFSLRAATLPLLTTKRVFLRGVLEELLWFVHACTDSTQLSARGVKIWDGNGSREYLDRVGLSHRREGDLGPVYGFQWRHFGAQYRGVKEEVEGAYEGEGVDQLKECIWKIKNNPTDRRIIMSAWNPKDLSQMALPPCHMFCQFYVHLPQTPGEKPGLSCQMYQRSCDLGLGIPFNIASYALLTHMIAHVTGCEARELVLVMGDAHVYLDHVEALQEQLLREPRPFPTIRWKRDVAEIDDIAYDDIEVVGYKPHAKLEMKMSV
;
A
#
# COMPACT_ATOMS: atom_id res chain seq x y z
N MET A 1 -17.81 -30.98 49.19
CA MET A 1 -19.09 -30.69 49.87
C MET A 1 -19.15 -29.18 50.03
N SER A 2 -20.07 -28.40 49.48
CA SER A 2 -21.49 -28.63 49.22
C SER A 2 -21.92 -27.99 47.88
N LEU A 3 -22.83 -28.66 47.17
CA LEU A 3 -23.49 -28.18 45.95
C LEU A 3 -24.74 -27.39 46.35
N GLY A 4 -24.91 -26.18 45.79
CA GLY A 4 -26.09 -25.33 45.97
C GLY A 4 -27.17 -25.65 44.93
N VAL A 5 -28.39 -25.80 45.42
CA VAL A 5 -29.62 -26.19 44.70
C VAL A 5 -30.20 -25.01 43.90
N ALA A 6 -30.61 -25.27 42.66
CA ALA A 6 -31.28 -24.31 41.77
C ALA A 6 -32.80 -24.23 42.05
N THR A 7 -33.36 -23.03 42.00
CA THR A 7 -34.80 -22.74 42.11
C THR A 7 -35.42 -22.57 40.69
N PRO A 8 -36.70 -22.94 40.46
CA PRO A 8 -37.29 -22.91 39.12
C PRO A 8 -37.88 -21.53 38.75
N VAL A 9 -37.76 -21.18 37.47
CA VAL A 9 -38.27 -19.94 36.85
C VAL A 9 -39.71 -20.13 36.36
N GLN A 10 -40.59 -19.16 36.59
CA GLN A 10 -41.99 -19.14 36.11
C GLN A 10 -42.11 -18.68 34.64
N PRO A 11 -43.16 -19.09 33.89
CA PRO A 11 -43.32 -18.73 32.48
C PRO A 11 -43.95 -17.33 32.28
N LEU A 12 -43.50 -16.61 31.25
CA LEU A 12 -44.07 -15.34 30.79
C LEU A 12 -45.42 -15.52 30.06
N GLU A 13 -46.38 -14.64 30.35
CA GLU A 13 -47.65 -14.51 29.63
C GLU A 13 -47.48 -13.79 28.28
N SER A 14 -48.29 -14.19 27.29
CA SER A 14 -48.36 -13.63 25.93
C SER A 14 -49.21 -12.34 25.87
N PRO A 15 -48.79 -11.29 25.13
CA PRO A 15 -49.60 -10.08 24.97
C PRO A 15 -50.70 -10.24 23.92
N SER A 16 -51.83 -9.58 24.21
CA SER A 16 -53.09 -9.55 23.47
C SER A 16 -53.05 -8.70 22.18
N GLU A 17 -53.90 -9.09 21.23
CA GLU A 17 -54.08 -8.49 19.91
C GLU A 17 -54.60 -7.04 19.96
N VAL A 18 -54.00 -6.17 19.14
CA VAL A 18 -54.45 -4.79 18.90
C VAL A 18 -55.07 -4.69 17.50
N SER A 19 -56.32 -4.26 17.45
CA SER A 19 -57.12 -4.05 16.24
C SER A 19 -56.68 -2.80 15.46
N LEU A 20 -56.50 -2.93 14.14
CA LEU A 20 -56.14 -1.84 13.22
C LEU A 20 -57.41 -1.31 12.51
N GLY A 21 -57.65 0.00 12.64
CA GLY A 21 -58.68 0.74 11.87
C GLY A 21 -58.24 1.07 10.44
N PRO A 22 -59.15 1.55 9.57
CA PRO A 22 -58.95 1.58 8.12
C PRO A 22 -58.10 2.75 7.62
N GLU A 23 -57.36 2.50 6.54
CA GLU A 23 -56.46 3.44 5.85
C GLU A 23 -57.19 4.58 5.12
N PRO A 24 -56.61 5.81 5.06
CA PRO A 24 -57.10 6.86 4.19
C PRO A 24 -56.46 6.80 2.79
N THR A 25 -57.28 7.12 1.79
CA THR A 25 -56.98 7.09 0.35
C THR A 25 -56.00 8.19 -0.08
N ALA A 26 -55.05 7.81 -0.94
CA ALA A 26 -54.05 8.71 -1.52
C ALA A 26 -54.63 9.53 -2.68
N ASN A 27 -54.56 10.87 -2.58
CA ASN A 27 -54.85 11.81 -3.65
C ASN A 27 -53.57 12.59 -4.01
N GLY A 28 -53.21 12.57 -5.30
CA GLY A 28 -52.52 13.63 -6.05
C GLY A 28 -51.14 14.09 -5.59
N ALA A 29 -50.07 13.60 -6.23
CA ALA A 29 -48.77 14.28 -6.26
C ALA A 29 -48.30 14.46 -7.71
N SER A 30 -48.05 15.72 -8.09
CA SER A 30 -47.45 16.12 -9.37
C SER A 30 -46.01 15.61 -9.49
N PRO A 31 -45.51 15.30 -10.71
CA PRO A 31 -44.18 14.72 -10.87
C PRO A 31 -43.09 15.76 -10.59
N ALA A 32 -42.11 15.37 -9.76
CA ALA A 32 -40.91 16.14 -9.48
C ALA A 32 -40.10 16.39 -10.76
N PRO A 33 -39.41 17.55 -10.88
CA PRO A 33 -38.60 17.86 -12.05
C PRO A 33 -37.39 16.92 -12.11
N LYS A 34 -37.15 16.33 -13.29
CA LYS A 34 -35.96 15.51 -13.55
C LYS A 34 -34.70 16.39 -13.41
N PRO A 35 -33.63 15.91 -12.75
CA PRO A 35 -32.37 16.65 -12.72
C PRO A 35 -31.81 16.70 -14.14
N ASN A 36 -31.48 17.92 -14.59
CA ASN A 36 -30.76 18.16 -15.83
C ASN A 36 -29.47 17.34 -15.84
N GLY A 37 -29.31 16.50 -16.86
CA GLY A 37 -28.06 15.81 -17.13
C GLY A 37 -26.97 16.83 -17.42
N THR A 38 -25.93 16.83 -16.60
CA THR A 38 -24.66 17.45 -16.96
C THR A 38 -24.01 16.60 -18.04
N GLU A 39 -23.66 17.25 -19.15
CA GLU A 39 -22.92 16.67 -20.27
C GLU A 39 -21.65 15.98 -19.75
N GLY A 40 -21.42 14.74 -20.20
CA GLY A 40 -20.41 13.84 -19.70
C GLY A 40 -18.98 14.29 -20.02
N THR A 41 -18.39 15.09 -19.14
CA THR A 41 -16.94 15.18 -19.04
C THR A 41 -16.41 13.85 -18.50
N ALA A 42 -15.46 13.23 -19.20
CA ALA A 42 -14.75 12.06 -18.68
C ALA A 42 -14.27 12.35 -17.24
N PRO A 43 -14.32 11.36 -16.32
CA PRO A 43 -13.84 11.57 -14.96
C PRO A 43 -12.39 12.08 -15.00
N PRO A 44 -12.01 13.01 -14.11
CA PRO A 44 -10.65 13.53 -14.07
C PRO A 44 -9.65 12.41 -13.89
N HIS A 45 -8.47 12.55 -14.52
CA HIS A 45 -7.40 11.55 -14.44
C HIS A 45 -7.05 11.25 -12.97
N GLU A 46 -6.85 9.97 -12.63
CA GLU A 46 -6.69 9.55 -11.22
C GLU A 46 -5.46 10.17 -10.55
N GLU A 47 -4.41 10.52 -11.30
CA GLU A 47 -3.23 11.28 -10.82
C GLU A 47 -3.60 12.66 -10.24
N CYS A 48 -4.74 13.26 -10.63
CA CYS A 48 -5.19 14.53 -10.07
C CYS A 48 -5.45 14.47 -8.57
N GLN A 49 -5.75 13.29 -8.00
CA GLN A 49 -5.88 13.11 -6.55
C GLN A 49 -4.59 13.44 -5.82
N TYR A 50 -3.46 12.97 -6.36
CA TYR A 50 -2.12 13.23 -5.81
C TYR A 50 -1.73 14.70 -5.94
N LEU A 51 -1.96 15.30 -7.11
CA LEU A 51 -1.67 16.72 -7.35
C LEU A 51 -2.55 17.64 -6.47
N ALA A 52 -3.83 17.33 -6.34
CA ALA A 52 -4.75 18.09 -5.49
C ALA A 52 -4.31 18.06 -4.02
N LEU A 53 -3.86 16.90 -3.52
CA LEU A 53 -3.35 16.80 -2.14
C LEU A 53 -2.08 17.63 -1.93
N ILE A 54 -1.14 17.59 -2.87
CA ILE A 54 0.07 18.45 -2.82
C ILE A 54 -0.33 19.92 -2.79
N SER A 55 -1.19 20.35 -3.71
CA SER A 55 -1.64 21.75 -3.78
C SER A 55 -2.29 22.19 -2.47
N HIS A 56 -3.11 21.31 -1.86
CA HIS A 56 -3.76 21.59 -0.59
C HIS A 56 -2.77 21.72 0.56
N ILE A 57 -1.82 20.79 0.69
CA ILE A 57 -0.80 20.82 1.76
C ILE A 57 0.13 22.03 1.61
N ILE A 58 0.52 22.40 0.40
CA ILE A 58 1.34 23.60 0.18
C ILE A 58 0.58 24.87 0.59
N ALA A 59 -0.72 24.95 0.29
CA ALA A 59 -1.53 26.13 0.58
C ALA A 59 -1.97 26.25 2.05
N ALA A 60 -2.26 25.12 2.70
CA ALA A 60 -2.97 25.10 3.99
C ALA A 60 -2.43 24.07 5.00
N GLY A 61 -1.37 23.34 4.67
CA GLY A 61 -0.78 22.34 5.57
C GLY A 61 -0.18 22.96 6.83
N GLU A 62 -0.28 22.24 7.94
CA GLU A 62 0.34 22.64 9.20
C GLU A 62 1.86 22.56 9.06
N LYS A 63 2.57 23.66 9.33
CA LYS A 63 4.02 23.68 9.38
C LYS A 63 4.51 22.98 10.65
N ARG A 64 5.31 21.93 10.51
CA ARG A 64 5.81 21.12 11.62
C ARG A 64 7.33 20.96 11.58
N PRO A 65 8.01 20.91 12.73
CA PRO A 65 9.38 20.39 12.79
C PRO A 65 9.37 18.88 12.57
N ASP A 66 10.48 18.32 12.11
CA ASP A 66 10.66 16.88 11.92
C ASP A 66 12.06 16.43 12.37
N ARG A 67 12.28 15.10 12.42
CA ARG A 67 13.52 14.50 12.92
C ARG A 67 14.77 14.84 12.09
N THR A 68 14.61 15.23 10.83
CA THR A 68 15.70 15.55 9.90
C THR A 68 16.15 17.01 10.00
N GLY A 69 15.32 17.88 10.58
CA GLY A 69 15.59 19.31 10.69
C GLY A 69 15.15 20.15 9.49
N THR A 70 14.70 19.53 8.39
CA THR A 70 14.22 20.23 7.19
C THR A 70 12.90 20.98 7.45
N GLY A 71 12.02 20.40 8.27
CA GLY A 71 10.65 20.84 8.48
C GLY A 71 9.72 20.39 7.35
N THR A 72 8.42 20.34 7.66
CA THR A 72 7.37 19.91 6.72
C THR A 72 6.15 20.82 6.75
N LEU A 73 5.38 20.78 5.67
CA LEU A 73 3.95 21.13 5.66
C LEU A 73 3.17 19.81 5.66
N SER A 74 2.16 19.67 6.52
CA SER A 74 1.50 18.38 6.71
C SER A 74 -0.02 18.48 6.81
N LEU A 75 -0.68 17.38 6.50
CA LEU A 75 -2.09 17.11 6.75
C LEU A 75 -2.22 15.69 7.31
N PHE A 76 -2.92 15.56 8.44
CA PHE A 76 -3.19 14.27 9.03
C PHE A 76 -4.45 13.62 8.42
N ALA A 77 -4.32 12.35 8.03
CA ALA A 77 -5.40 11.52 7.51
C ALA A 77 -6.20 12.16 6.35
N PRO A 78 -5.54 12.55 5.23
CA PRO A 78 -6.26 13.04 4.06
C PRO A 78 -7.14 11.96 3.43
N PRO A 79 -8.07 12.33 2.52
CA PRO A 79 -8.85 11.37 1.74
C PRO A 79 -7.94 10.32 1.06
N PRO A 80 -8.29 9.02 1.11
CA PRO A 80 -7.50 7.97 0.48
C PRO A 80 -7.41 8.16 -1.03
N PHE A 81 -6.25 7.83 -1.62
CA PHE A 81 -6.14 7.71 -3.07
C PHE A 81 -6.74 6.40 -3.53
N ARG A 82 -7.37 6.43 -4.71
CA ARG A 82 -7.89 5.24 -5.39
C ARG A 82 -7.40 5.20 -6.82
N PHE A 83 -6.81 4.08 -7.22
CA PHE A 83 -6.29 3.88 -8.57
C PHE A 83 -6.86 2.60 -9.17
N SER A 84 -7.41 2.68 -10.37
CA SER A 84 -7.79 1.51 -11.14
C SER A 84 -6.54 0.76 -11.60
N LEU A 85 -6.54 -0.55 -11.39
CA LEU A 85 -5.50 -1.45 -11.91
C LEU A 85 -6.01 -2.28 -13.11
N ARG A 86 -7.26 -2.05 -13.51
CA ARG A 86 -7.91 -2.79 -14.60
C ARG A 86 -7.16 -2.59 -15.92
N ALA A 87 -7.34 -3.52 -16.84
CA ALA A 87 -6.67 -3.50 -18.15
C ALA A 87 -5.13 -3.39 -18.02
N ALA A 88 -4.56 -4.03 -16.98
CA ALA A 88 -3.14 -3.99 -16.64
C ALA A 88 -2.59 -2.58 -16.38
N THR A 89 -3.43 -1.62 -16.01
CA THR A 89 -3.02 -0.24 -15.73
C THR A 89 -2.09 -0.22 -14.51
N LEU A 90 -0.97 0.50 -14.64
CA LEU A 90 -0.06 0.78 -13.55
C LEU A 90 -0.12 2.28 -13.23
N PRO A 91 -0.61 2.71 -12.05
CA PRO A 91 -0.60 4.11 -11.63
C PRO A 91 0.84 4.60 -11.35
N LEU A 92 1.63 4.74 -12.40
CA LEU A 92 2.98 5.29 -12.40
C LEU A 92 2.88 6.75 -12.82
N LEU A 93 3.09 7.66 -11.86
CA LEU A 93 2.90 9.09 -12.07
C LEU A 93 3.62 9.59 -13.32
N THR A 94 2.95 10.49 -14.04
CA THR A 94 3.39 10.99 -15.34
C THR A 94 3.80 12.45 -15.29
N THR A 95 3.33 13.22 -14.32
CA THR A 95 3.76 14.62 -14.09
C THR A 95 5.21 14.74 -13.67
N LYS A 96 5.85 13.65 -13.23
CA LYS A 96 7.31 13.52 -13.15
C LYS A 96 7.75 12.10 -13.46
N ARG A 97 8.99 11.93 -13.93
CA ARG A 97 9.58 10.60 -14.09
C ARG A 97 9.85 9.96 -12.73
N VAL A 98 9.19 8.83 -12.47
CA VAL A 98 9.43 7.96 -11.31
C VAL A 98 10.56 6.96 -11.64
N PHE A 99 11.39 6.63 -10.64
CA PHE A 99 12.49 5.69 -10.79
C PHE A 99 12.00 4.23 -10.81
N LEU A 100 11.37 3.83 -11.93
CA LEU A 100 10.74 2.51 -12.09
C LEU A 100 11.66 1.33 -11.79
N ARG A 101 12.93 1.39 -12.20
CA ARG A 101 13.90 0.32 -11.90
C ARG A 101 14.06 0.12 -10.40
N GLY A 102 14.16 1.22 -9.64
CA GLY A 102 14.21 1.16 -8.18
C GLY A 102 12.96 0.50 -7.60
N VAL A 103 11.77 0.86 -8.09
CA VAL A 103 10.49 0.29 -7.62
C VAL A 103 10.46 -1.22 -7.76
N LEU A 104 10.81 -1.73 -8.95
CA LEU A 104 10.79 -3.16 -9.23
C LEU A 104 11.83 -3.92 -8.41
N GLU A 105 13.07 -3.45 -8.38
CA GLU A 105 14.18 -4.11 -7.67
C GLU A 105 13.93 -4.13 -6.15
N GLU A 106 13.44 -3.03 -5.57
CA GLU A 106 13.09 -2.98 -4.14
C GLU A 106 11.92 -3.92 -3.81
N LEU A 107 10.89 -3.96 -4.66
CA LEU A 107 9.74 -4.83 -4.42
C LEU A 107 10.15 -6.31 -4.45
N LEU A 108 10.96 -6.72 -5.42
CA LEU A 108 11.51 -8.08 -5.48
C LEU A 108 12.41 -8.37 -4.27
N TRP A 109 13.22 -7.39 -3.85
CA TRP A 109 14.03 -7.49 -2.64
C TRP A 109 13.18 -7.70 -1.37
N PHE A 110 12.02 -7.03 -1.24
CA PHE A 110 11.07 -7.30 -0.16
C PHE A 110 10.43 -8.69 -0.27
N VAL A 111 9.98 -9.10 -1.46
CA VAL A 111 9.42 -10.44 -1.69
C VAL A 111 10.40 -11.50 -1.22
N HIS A 112 11.68 -11.38 -1.56
CA HIS A 112 12.73 -12.32 -1.18
C HIS A 112 13.26 -12.18 0.27
N ALA A 113 12.58 -11.42 1.12
CA ALA A 113 12.96 -11.15 2.51
C ALA A 113 14.38 -10.60 2.68
N CYS A 114 14.94 -9.97 1.65
CA CYS A 114 16.27 -9.38 1.76
C CYS A 114 16.23 -8.18 2.72
N THR A 115 17.33 -8.00 3.47
CA THR A 115 17.50 -6.91 4.45
C THR A 115 18.85 -6.21 4.33
N ASP A 116 19.69 -6.65 3.38
CA ASP A 116 20.95 -6.03 3.02
C ASP A 116 20.76 -5.02 1.88
N SER A 117 20.90 -3.73 2.20
CA SER A 117 20.80 -2.66 1.21
C SER A 117 21.92 -2.68 0.17
N THR A 118 23.09 -3.26 0.47
CA THR A 118 24.21 -3.30 -0.49
C THR A 118 23.90 -4.10 -1.74
N GLN A 119 22.95 -5.04 -1.68
CA GLN A 119 22.47 -5.78 -2.85
C GLN A 119 21.74 -4.87 -3.84
N LEU A 120 20.94 -3.93 -3.34
CA LEU A 120 20.28 -2.92 -4.17
C LEU A 120 21.32 -1.94 -4.72
N SER A 121 22.26 -1.48 -3.88
CA SER A 121 23.33 -0.57 -4.29
C SER A 121 24.19 -1.16 -5.41
N ALA A 122 24.53 -2.45 -5.34
CA ALA A 122 25.27 -3.19 -6.37
C ALA A 122 24.53 -3.24 -7.72
N ARG A 123 23.19 -3.15 -7.70
CA ARG A 123 22.35 -3.04 -8.91
C ARG A 123 22.11 -1.59 -9.34
N GLY A 124 22.74 -0.62 -8.69
CA GLY A 124 22.57 0.81 -8.98
C GLY A 124 21.31 1.42 -8.39
N VAL A 125 20.65 0.73 -7.45
CA VAL A 125 19.48 1.21 -6.72
C VAL A 125 19.92 1.69 -5.33
N LYS A 126 20.05 3.00 -5.16
CA LYS A 126 20.70 3.63 -3.99
C LYS A 126 19.75 4.21 -2.95
N ILE A 127 18.47 3.84 -3.02
CA ILE A 127 17.41 4.44 -2.18
C ILE A 127 17.56 4.13 -0.69
N TRP A 128 18.30 3.06 -0.34
CA TRP A 128 18.58 2.65 1.04
C TRP A 128 19.98 3.02 1.52
N ASP A 129 20.87 3.53 0.66
CA ASP A 129 22.27 3.82 1.00
C ASP A 129 22.39 4.76 2.22
N GLY A 130 21.54 5.80 2.27
CA GLY A 130 21.53 6.75 3.39
C GLY A 130 21.21 6.08 4.72
N ASN A 131 20.12 5.31 4.78
CA ASN A 131 19.68 4.61 5.99
C ASN A 131 20.54 3.39 6.34
N GLY A 132 21.24 2.81 5.36
CA GLY A 132 22.16 1.68 5.55
C GLY A 132 23.61 2.09 5.86
N SER A 133 23.95 3.38 5.77
CA SER A 133 25.31 3.88 5.99
C SER A 133 25.79 3.65 7.43
N ARG A 134 27.10 3.48 7.60
CA ARG A 134 27.73 3.37 8.92
C ARG A 134 27.33 4.52 9.86
N GLU A 135 27.42 5.75 9.35
CA GLU A 135 27.08 6.97 10.10
C GLU A 135 25.63 6.95 10.60
N TYR A 136 24.68 6.59 9.73
CA TYR A 136 23.27 6.54 10.10
C TYR A 136 23.01 5.45 11.14
N LEU A 137 23.53 4.24 10.93
CA LEU A 137 23.34 3.11 11.84
C LEU A 137 23.90 3.41 13.24
N ASP A 138 25.07 4.06 13.33
CA ASP A 138 25.63 4.49 14.62
C ASP A 138 24.74 5.53 15.30
N ARG A 139 24.25 6.52 14.54
CA ARG A 139 23.37 7.58 15.03
C ARG A 139 22.06 7.03 15.63
N VAL A 140 21.52 5.94 15.08
CA VAL A 140 20.28 5.31 15.58
C VAL A 140 20.52 4.16 16.57
N GLY A 141 21.76 3.97 17.06
CA GLY A 141 22.08 2.98 18.09
C GLY A 141 22.27 1.55 17.58
N LEU A 142 22.49 1.37 16.28
CA LEU A 142 22.72 0.09 15.61
C LEU A 142 24.21 -0.11 15.24
N SER A 143 25.12 0.35 16.10
CA SER A 143 26.58 0.28 15.87
C SER A 143 27.15 -1.15 15.76
N HIS A 144 26.42 -2.12 16.30
CA HIS A 144 26.76 -3.54 16.24
C HIS A 144 26.44 -4.20 14.89
N ARG A 145 25.59 -3.57 14.05
CA ARG A 145 25.27 -4.08 12.71
C ARG A 145 26.37 -3.71 11.73
N ARG A 146 26.57 -4.50 10.67
CA ARG A 146 27.44 -4.07 9.57
C ARG A 146 26.79 -3.00 8.71
N GLU A 147 27.60 -2.27 7.96
CA GLU A 147 27.08 -1.36 6.94
C GLU A 147 26.18 -2.12 5.95
N GLY A 148 25.01 -1.54 5.69
CA GLY A 148 23.98 -2.06 4.82
C GLY A 148 22.98 -3.03 5.45
N ASP A 149 23.24 -3.59 6.65
CA ASP A 149 22.26 -4.39 7.40
C ASP A 149 21.17 -3.47 8.00
N LEU A 150 19.98 -3.48 7.39
CA LEU A 150 18.86 -2.65 7.80
C LEU A 150 18.08 -3.23 8.99
N GLY A 151 18.41 -4.45 9.44
CA GLY A 151 17.65 -5.18 10.45
C GLY A 151 16.36 -5.82 9.90
N PRO A 152 15.43 -6.23 10.78
CA PRO A 152 14.21 -6.95 10.41
C PRO A 152 13.13 -6.04 9.80
N VAL A 153 13.45 -5.35 8.70
CA VAL A 153 12.56 -4.44 7.99
C VAL A 153 11.54 -5.19 7.11
N TYR A 154 10.73 -4.45 6.34
CA TYR A 154 9.67 -4.88 5.42
C TYR A 154 9.66 -6.37 5.04
N GLY A 155 10.51 -6.81 4.09
CA GLY A 155 10.50 -8.16 3.56
C GLY A 155 10.71 -9.25 4.61
N PHE A 156 11.56 -9.00 5.60
CA PHE A 156 11.73 -9.90 6.73
C PHE A 156 10.42 -10.06 7.50
N GLN A 157 9.71 -8.97 7.78
CA GLN A 157 8.40 -9.06 8.43
C GLN A 157 7.36 -9.74 7.53
N TRP A 158 7.45 -9.61 6.19
CA TRP A 158 6.52 -10.25 5.28
C TRP A 158 6.67 -11.78 5.26
N ARG A 159 7.91 -12.29 5.35
CA ARG A 159 8.20 -13.73 5.20
C ARG A 159 8.52 -14.45 6.52
N HIS A 160 8.95 -13.72 7.55
CA HIS A 160 9.47 -14.24 8.81
C HIS A 160 8.92 -13.46 10.03
N PHE A 161 7.64 -13.06 10.00
CA PHE A 161 7.07 -12.24 11.06
C PHE A 161 7.22 -12.91 12.44
N GLY A 162 7.82 -12.20 13.40
CA GLY A 162 8.05 -12.70 14.76
C GLY A 162 9.28 -13.61 14.94
N ALA A 163 9.99 -13.95 13.87
CA ALA A 163 11.28 -14.65 13.95
C ALA A 163 12.33 -13.77 14.66
N GLN A 164 13.31 -14.41 15.30
CA GLN A 164 14.42 -13.67 15.90
C GLN A 164 15.43 -13.28 14.82
N TYR A 165 15.58 -11.98 14.57
CA TYR A 165 16.60 -11.48 13.65
C TYR A 165 18.01 -11.75 14.18
N ARG A 166 18.86 -12.35 13.34
CA ARG A 166 20.26 -12.73 13.63
C ARG A 166 21.28 -12.11 12.65
N GLY A 167 20.82 -11.39 11.63
CA GLY A 167 21.65 -10.82 10.58
C GLY A 167 20.97 -10.88 9.21
N VAL A 168 21.63 -10.40 8.18
CA VAL A 168 21.11 -10.52 6.81
C VAL A 168 21.08 -12.00 6.40
N LYS A 169 20.14 -12.38 5.52
CA LYS A 169 19.86 -13.80 5.26
C LYS A 169 21.07 -14.55 4.68
N GLU A 170 21.95 -13.86 3.95
CA GLU A 170 23.16 -14.43 3.34
C GLU A 170 24.20 -14.86 4.37
N GLU A 171 24.11 -14.33 5.59
CA GLU A 171 25.04 -14.60 6.70
C GLU A 171 24.45 -15.54 7.75
N VAL A 172 23.19 -15.92 7.61
CA VAL A 172 22.47 -16.75 8.58
C VAL A 172 22.31 -18.16 8.01
N GLU A 173 22.81 -19.16 8.74
CA GLU A 173 22.60 -20.57 8.38
C GLU A 173 21.10 -20.88 8.29
N GLY A 174 20.69 -21.51 7.19
CA GLY A 174 19.28 -21.80 6.91
C GLY A 174 18.42 -20.58 6.55
N ALA A 175 18.99 -19.37 6.46
CA ALA A 175 18.32 -18.15 5.96
C ALA A 175 16.90 -17.90 6.52
N TYR A 176 16.66 -18.22 7.80
CA TYR A 176 15.35 -18.13 8.48
C TYR A 176 14.26 -19.06 7.93
N GLU A 177 14.60 -20.12 7.21
CA GLU A 177 13.64 -21.07 6.66
C GLU A 177 12.80 -21.71 7.77
N GLY A 178 11.48 -21.63 7.64
CA GLY A 178 10.52 -22.16 8.61
C GLY A 178 10.40 -21.33 9.90
N GLU A 179 11.10 -20.20 10.02
CA GLU A 179 11.00 -19.31 11.18
C GLU A 179 9.97 -18.21 10.98
N GLY A 180 9.23 -17.91 12.05
CA GLY A 180 8.20 -16.88 12.05
C GLY A 180 6.97 -17.26 11.23
N VAL A 181 6.24 -16.25 10.77
CA VAL A 181 5.04 -16.42 9.92
C VAL A 181 5.28 -15.82 8.54
N ASP A 182 5.14 -16.65 7.50
CA ASP A 182 5.16 -16.21 6.10
C ASP A 182 3.79 -15.66 5.70
N GLN A 183 3.59 -14.36 5.97
CA GLN A 183 2.34 -13.65 5.72
C GLN A 183 2.03 -13.53 4.22
N LEU A 184 3.05 -13.38 3.38
CA LEU A 184 2.88 -13.28 1.93
C LEU A 184 2.33 -14.60 1.37
N LYS A 185 2.94 -15.72 1.77
CA LYS A 185 2.47 -17.06 1.41
C LYS A 185 1.07 -17.34 1.92
N GLU A 186 0.75 -16.94 3.16
CA GLU A 186 -0.60 -17.08 3.71
C GLU A 186 -1.63 -16.26 2.92
N CYS A 187 -1.30 -15.02 2.54
CA CYS A 187 -2.17 -14.18 1.72
C CYS A 187 -2.46 -14.81 0.35
N ILE A 188 -1.41 -15.26 -0.36
CA ILE A 188 -1.53 -15.93 -1.66
C ILE A 188 -2.38 -17.20 -1.53
N TRP A 189 -2.15 -17.99 -0.48
CA TRP A 189 -2.93 -19.20 -0.21
C TRP A 189 -4.41 -18.88 0.03
N LYS A 190 -4.72 -17.85 0.84
CA LYS A 190 -6.11 -17.42 1.09
C LYS A 190 -6.78 -16.90 -0.18
N ILE A 191 -6.08 -16.14 -1.01
CA ILE A 191 -6.65 -15.66 -2.28
C ILE A 191 -7.04 -16.84 -3.18
N LYS A 192 -6.21 -17.89 -3.25
CA LYS A 192 -6.48 -19.09 -4.05
C LYS A 192 -7.59 -19.98 -3.44
N ASN A 193 -7.58 -20.17 -2.12
CA ASN A 193 -8.34 -21.26 -1.46
C ASN A 193 -9.49 -20.78 -0.55
N ASN A 194 -9.46 -19.53 -0.10
CA ASN A 194 -10.50 -18.92 0.73
C ASN A 194 -10.71 -17.43 0.34
N PRO A 195 -11.09 -17.14 -0.92
CA PRO A 195 -11.05 -15.78 -1.48
C PRO A 195 -11.97 -14.77 -0.77
N THR A 196 -13.01 -15.25 -0.07
CA THR A 196 -13.94 -14.39 0.68
C THR A 196 -13.52 -14.17 2.13
N ASP A 197 -12.34 -14.68 2.54
CA ASP A 197 -11.76 -14.39 3.84
C ASP A 197 -11.57 -12.87 4.01
N ARG A 198 -11.95 -12.36 5.17
CA ARG A 198 -11.86 -10.93 5.50
C ARG A 198 -10.53 -10.58 6.21
N ARG A 199 -9.59 -11.51 6.24
CA ARG A 199 -8.30 -11.46 6.98
C ARG A 199 -7.12 -11.79 6.07
N ILE A 200 -7.22 -11.42 4.80
CA ILE A 200 -6.10 -11.50 3.84
C ILE A 200 -5.24 -10.25 4.05
N ILE A 201 -4.41 -10.26 5.11
CA ILE A 201 -3.69 -9.11 5.62
C ILE A 201 -2.21 -9.46 5.77
N MET A 202 -1.34 -8.50 5.43
CA MET A 202 0.10 -8.58 5.65
C MET A 202 0.57 -7.30 6.36
N SER A 203 1.39 -7.42 7.40
CA SER A 203 1.89 -6.31 8.22
C SER A 203 3.41 -6.33 8.35
N ALA A 204 4.03 -5.17 8.19
CA ALA A 204 5.42 -4.92 8.55
C ALA A 204 5.57 -4.33 9.97
N TRP A 205 4.47 -3.92 10.61
CA TRP A 205 4.53 -3.26 11.91
C TRP A 205 4.61 -4.26 13.06
N ASN A 206 5.83 -4.50 13.54
CA ASN A 206 6.11 -5.38 14.67
C ASN A 206 6.74 -4.59 15.83
N PRO A 207 5.97 -4.23 16.88
CA PRO A 207 6.45 -3.44 18.01
C PRO A 207 7.70 -4.00 18.72
N LYS A 208 7.86 -5.33 18.74
CA LYS A 208 9.02 -6.00 19.36
C LYS A 208 10.32 -5.70 18.60
N ASP A 209 10.23 -5.51 17.30
CA ASP A 209 11.38 -5.39 16.41
C ASP A 209 11.69 -3.96 15.99
N LEU A 210 10.83 -2.97 16.29
CA LEU A 210 11.00 -1.58 15.83
C LEU A 210 12.37 -0.98 16.21
N SER A 211 12.88 -1.27 17.42
CA SER A 211 14.18 -0.79 17.87
C SER A 211 15.37 -1.45 17.17
N GLN A 212 15.13 -2.52 16.42
CA GLN A 212 16.16 -3.26 15.68
C GLN A 212 16.24 -2.83 14.21
N MET A 213 15.28 -2.05 13.72
CA MET A 213 15.16 -1.62 12.33
C MET A 213 15.87 -0.29 12.10
N ALA A 214 16.63 -0.18 11.01
CA ALA A 214 17.26 1.09 10.62
C ALA A 214 16.22 2.19 10.41
N LEU A 215 15.07 1.84 9.82
CA LEU A 215 13.93 2.75 9.70
C LEU A 215 12.62 1.98 9.95
N PRO A 216 11.77 2.43 10.91
CA PRO A 216 10.47 1.84 11.11
C PRO A 216 9.61 1.88 9.83
N PRO A 217 8.81 0.83 9.53
CA PRO A 217 8.08 0.74 8.26
C PRO A 217 7.15 1.92 8.03
N CYS A 218 7.24 2.55 6.86
CA CYS A 218 6.33 3.63 6.47
C CYS A 218 4.98 3.05 6.03
N HIS A 219 4.97 2.16 5.03
CA HIS A 219 3.81 1.36 4.63
C HIS A 219 3.68 0.16 5.57
N MET A 220 2.76 0.29 6.53
CA MET A 220 2.71 -0.56 7.72
C MET A 220 2.02 -1.88 7.46
N PHE A 221 0.88 -1.86 6.75
CA PHE A 221 0.13 -3.06 6.44
C PHE A 221 -0.66 -2.87 5.14
N CYS A 222 -1.03 -3.99 4.54
CA CYS A 222 -2.00 -4.02 3.46
C CYS A 222 -3.02 -5.14 3.65
N GLN A 223 -4.23 -4.91 3.13
CA GLN A 223 -5.30 -5.89 3.06
C GLN A 223 -5.68 -6.13 1.60
N PHE A 224 -5.87 -7.38 1.25
CA PHE A 224 -6.38 -7.79 -0.06
C PHE A 224 -7.88 -8.11 0.02
N TYR A 225 -8.57 -7.90 -1.10
CA TYR A 225 -9.98 -8.21 -1.26
C TYR A 225 -10.20 -8.86 -2.63
N VAL A 226 -10.82 -10.05 -2.64
CA VAL A 226 -11.16 -10.76 -3.87
C VAL A 226 -12.60 -10.47 -4.27
N HIS A 227 -12.76 -9.95 -5.48
CA HIS A 227 -14.05 -9.77 -6.14
C HIS A 227 -14.38 -11.06 -6.89
N LEU A 228 -15.47 -11.70 -6.51
CA LEU A 228 -15.89 -12.94 -7.18
C LEU A 228 -16.39 -12.65 -8.61
N PRO A 229 -16.13 -13.55 -9.58
CA PRO A 229 -16.70 -13.48 -10.91
C PRO A 229 -18.21 -13.30 -10.87
N GLN A 230 -18.75 -12.38 -11.67
CA GLN A 230 -20.20 -12.17 -11.77
C GLN A 230 -20.78 -12.87 -12.99
N THR A 231 -19.93 -13.19 -13.97
CA THR A 231 -20.33 -13.87 -15.21
C THR A 231 -19.47 -15.12 -15.46
N PRO A 232 -20.03 -16.16 -16.13
CA PRO A 232 -19.23 -17.33 -16.50
C PRO A 232 -18.03 -16.95 -17.38
N GLY A 233 -16.84 -17.40 -16.99
CA GLY A 233 -15.58 -17.13 -17.71
C GLY A 233 -14.85 -15.86 -17.28
N GLU A 234 -15.42 -15.02 -16.40
CA GLU A 234 -14.71 -13.89 -15.79
C GLU A 234 -13.71 -14.39 -14.72
N LYS A 235 -12.52 -13.79 -14.68
CA LYS A 235 -11.54 -14.06 -13.63
C LYS A 235 -11.91 -13.32 -12.33
N PRO A 236 -11.61 -13.87 -11.14
CA PRO A 236 -11.76 -13.11 -9.90
C PRO A 236 -10.89 -11.85 -9.93
N GLY A 237 -11.41 -10.72 -9.44
CA GLY A 237 -10.67 -9.47 -9.34
C GLY A 237 -9.92 -9.36 -8.01
N LEU A 238 -8.73 -8.77 -7.98
CA LEU A 238 -7.95 -8.53 -6.75
C LEU A 238 -7.77 -7.03 -6.51
N SER A 239 -8.22 -6.56 -5.36
CA SER A 239 -7.95 -5.21 -4.86
C SER A 239 -6.99 -5.24 -3.68
N CYS A 240 -6.22 -4.16 -3.51
CA CYS A 240 -5.34 -3.96 -2.37
C CYS A 240 -5.66 -2.61 -1.71
N GLN A 241 -5.77 -2.60 -0.38
CA GLN A 241 -5.70 -1.40 0.43
C GLN A 241 -4.40 -1.41 1.21
N MET A 242 -3.64 -0.32 1.17
CA MET A 242 -2.39 -0.16 1.92
C MET A 242 -2.54 1.04 2.88
N TYR A 243 -2.12 0.87 4.14
CA TYR A 243 -2.02 1.95 5.11
C TYR A 243 -0.57 2.38 5.32
N GLN A 244 -0.31 3.68 5.16
CA GLN A 244 1.02 4.27 5.33
C GLN A 244 0.99 5.34 6.43
N ARG A 245 1.76 5.16 7.51
CA ARG A 245 1.76 6.09 8.65
C ARG A 245 2.35 7.46 8.33
N SER A 246 3.30 7.51 7.39
CA SER A 246 4.13 8.68 7.11
C SER A 246 4.43 8.73 5.62
N CYS A 247 3.99 9.81 4.98
CA CYS A 247 3.78 9.87 3.54
C CYS A 247 4.47 11.12 2.98
N ASP A 248 5.74 10.98 2.62
CA ASP A 248 6.47 11.99 1.84
C ASP A 248 5.87 12.05 0.44
N LEU A 249 5.14 13.12 0.13
CA LEU A 249 4.50 13.33 -1.17
C LEU A 249 5.50 13.69 -2.27
N GLY A 250 6.68 14.23 -1.92
CA GLY A 250 7.74 14.59 -2.86
C GLY A 250 8.41 13.37 -3.46
N LEU A 251 8.83 12.43 -2.62
CA LEU A 251 9.64 11.27 -3.04
C LEU A 251 8.94 9.93 -2.79
N GLY A 252 8.47 9.67 -1.57
CA GLY A 252 8.01 8.36 -1.14
C GLY A 252 6.72 7.88 -1.81
N ILE A 253 5.66 8.71 -1.78
CA ILE A 253 4.33 8.31 -2.25
C ILE A 253 4.27 7.91 -3.73
N PRO A 254 4.90 8.64 -4.68
CA PRO A 254 5.00 8.17 -6.06
C PRO A 254 5.58 6.76 -6.20
N PHE A 255 6.58 6.45 -5.37
CA PHE A 255 7.23 5.14 -5.32
C PHE A 255 6.29 4.08 -4.71
N ASN A 256 5.61 4.42 -3.61
CA ASN A 256 4.73 3.50 -2.89
C ASN A 256 3.44 3.18 -3.66
N ILE A 257 2.88 4.14 -4.42
CA ILE A 257 1.76 3.89 -5.34
C ILE A 257 2.16 2.82 -6.37
N ALA A 258 3.30 3.02 -7.04
CA ALA A 258 3.77 2.10 -8.07
C ALA A 258 4.12 0.73 -7.48
N SER A 259 4.78 0.69 -6.31
CA SER A 259 5.19 -0.54 -5.64
C SER A 259 4.00 -1.42 -5.25
N TYR A 260 2.99 -0.88 -4.55
CA TYR A 260 1.83 -1.68 -4.15
C TYR A 260 0.88 -2.00 -5.31
N ALA A 261 0.84 -1.18 -6.36
CA ALA A 261 0.16 -1.54 -7.59
C ALA A 261 0.83 -2.75 -8.25
N LEU A 262 2.16 -2.72 -8.38
CA LEU A 262 2.94 -3.84 -8.90
C LEU A 262 2.78 -5.10 -8.06
N LEU A 263 2.84 -4.99 -6.73
CA LEU A 263 2.59 -6.13 -5.83
C LEU A 263 1.22 -6.75 -6.06
N THR A 264 0.19 -5.90 -6.24
CA THR A 264 -1.18 -6.37 -6.52
C THR A 264 -1.25 -7.08 -7.87
N HIS A 265 -0.57 -6.57 -8.90
CA HIS A 265 -0.45 -7.24 -10.20
C HIS A 265 0.31 -8.56 -10.11
N MET A 266 1.42 -8.62 -9.36
CA MET A 266 2.22 -9.84 -9.13
C MET A 266 1.40 -10.92 -8.44
N ILE A 267 0.71 -10.57 -7.36
CA ILE A 267 -0.15 -11.51 -6.62
C ILE A 267 -1.31 -11.95 -7.52
N ALA A 268 -1.97 -11.02 -8.21
CA ALA A 268 -3.06 -11.38 -9.14
C ALA A 268 -2.59 -12.35 -10.23
N HIS A 269 -1.39 -12.14 -10.79
CA HIS A 269 -0.79 -13.04 -11.77
C HIS A 269 -0.66 -14.46 -11.24
N VAL A 270 0.01 -14.65 -10.10
CA VAL A 270 0.28 -15.98 -9.54
C VAL A 270 -0.95 -16.65 -8.91
N THR A 271 -2.03 -15.92 -8.67
CA THR A 271 -3.31 -16.44 -8.16
C THR A 271 -4.38 -16.63 -9.24
N GLY A 272 -4.09 -16.28 -10.50
CA GLY A 272 -5.06 -16.33 -11.60
C GLY A 272 -6.17 -15.28 -11.49
N CYS A 273 -5.98 -14.23 -10.69
CA CYS A 273 -6.88 -13.09 -10.59
C CYS A 273 -6.55 -12.02 -11.63
N GLU A 274 -7.44 -11.03 -11.77
CA GLU A 274 -7.15 -9.76 -12.44
C GLU A 274 -6.99 -8.64 -11.41
N ALA A 275 -5.92 -7.84 -11.50
CA ALA A 275 -5.78 -6.67 -10.64
C ALA A 275 -6.90 -5.65 -10.93
N ARG A 276 -7.51 -5.10 -9.88
CA ARG A 276 -8.70 -4.27 -9.99
C ARG A 276 -8.52 -2.86 -9.46
N GLU A 277 -8.07 -2.70 -8.21
CA GLU A 277 -7.96 -1.39 -7.58
C GLU A 277 -6.89 -1.38 -6.49
N LEU A 278 -6.14 -0.29 -6.42
CA LEU A 278 -5.27 0.05 -5.30
C LEU A 278 -5.87 1.22 -4.52
N VAL A 279 -5.95 1.10 -3.20
CA VAL A 279 -6.39 2.16 -2.30
C VAL A 279 -5.27 2.48 -1.32
N LEU A 280 -4.80 3.74 -1.28
CA LEU A 280 -3.78 4.18 -0.33
C LEU A 280 -4.42 5.03 0.75
N VAL A 281 -4.36 4.54 1.98
CA VAL A 281 -4.78 5.26 3.18
C VAL A 281 -3.53 5.84 3.84
N MET A 282 -3.54 7.15 4.07
CA MET A 282 -2.36 7.88 4.55
C MET A 282 -2.61 8.39 5.97
N GLY A 283 -1.59 8.32 6.82
CA GLY A 283 -1.54 8.94 8.14
C GLY A 283 -1.05 10.38 8.03
N ASP A 284 0.18 10.63 8.45
CA ASP A 284 0.84 11.93 8.26
C ASP A 284 1.27 12.09 6.80
N ALA A 285 0.51 12.88 6.03
CA ALA A 285 0.86 13.25 4.66
C ALA A 285 1.53 14.61 4.63
N HIS A 286 2.72 14.67 4.06
CA HIS A 286 3.55 15.86 4.15
C HIS A 286 4.37 16.14 2.90
N VAL A 287 4.76 17.41 2.79
CA VAL A 287 5.72 17.95 1.85
C VAL A 287 6.88 18.53 2.67
N TYR A 288 8.10 18.09 2.40
CA TYR A 288 9.28 18.74 2.97
C TYR A 288 9.41 20.17 2.43
N LEU A 289 9.86 21.10 3.29
CA LEU A 289 9.94 22.51 2.93
C LEU A 289 10.87 22.77 1.74
N ASP A 290 11.94 21.98 1.59
CA ASP A 290 12.88 22.05 0.47
C ASP A 290 12.37 21.39 -0.83
N HIS A 291 11.19 20.76 -0.81
CA HIS A 291 10.54 20.19 -2.00
C HIS A 291 9.43 21.08 -2.57
N VAL A 292 9.03 22.14 -1.86
CA VAL A 292 7.87 22.98 -2.23
C VAL A 292 8.02 23.56 -3.64
N GLU A 293 9.20 24.11 -3.97
CA GLU A 293 9.44 24.72 -5.30
C GLU A 293 9.33 23.68 -6.44
N ALA A 294 9.99 22.52 -6.28
CA ALA A 294 9.92 21.45 -7.27
C ALA A 294 8.49 20.91 -7.44
N LEU A 295 7.74 20.80 -6.34
CA LEU A 295 6.35 20.36 -6.38
C LEU A 295 5.43 21.42 -7.01
N GLN A 296 5.67 22.71 -6.79
CA GLN A 296 4.96 23.77 -7.50
C GLN A 296 5.19 23.69 -9.02
N GLU A 297 6.41 23.37 -9.46
CA GLU A 297 6.67 23.08 -10.88
C GLU A 297 5.90 21.84 -11.36
N GLN A 298 5.85 20.77 -10.54
CA GLN A 298 5.09 19.56 -10.86
C GLN A 298 3.59 19.86 -11.05
N LEU A 299 3.01 20.75 -10.23
CA LEU A 299 1.59 21.12 -10.29
C LEU A 299 1.20 21.83 -11.59
N LEU A 300 2.15 22.40 -12.33
CA LEU A 300 1.91 23.04 -13.64
C LEU A 300 1.82 22.04 -14.80
N ARG A 301 2.12 20.77 -14.56
CA ARG A 301 2.18 19.74 -15.59
C ARG A 301 0.87 18.96 -15.65
N GLU A 302 0.27 18.89 -16.83
CA GLU A 302 -0.90 18.05 -17.04
C GLU A 302 -0.53 16.55 -16.99
N PRO A 303 -1.30 15.72 -16.27
CA PRO A 303 -1.15 14.27 -16.31
C PRO A 303 -1.28 13.72 -17.73
N ARG A 304 -0.47 12.72 -18.04
CA ARG A 304 -0.57 11.90 -19.26
C ARG A 304 -1.13 10.53 -18.89
N PRO A 305 -1.64 9.75 -19.86
CA PRO A 305 -2.16 8.41 -19.57
C PRO A 305 -1.13 7.55 -18.84
N PHE A 306 -1.60 6.84 -17.81
CA PHE A 306 -0.80 5.84 -17.13
C PHE A 306 -0.32 4.73 -18.09
N PRO A 307 0.86 4.15 -17.84
CA PRO A 307 1.32 2.99 -18.59
C PRO A 307 0.58 1.72 -18.18
N THR A 308 0.83 0.65 -18.92
CA THR A 308 0.34 -0.70 -18.60
C THR A 308 1.48 -1.68 -18.34
N ILE A 309 1.19 -2.77 -17.65
CA ILE A 309 2.11 -3.89 -17.43
C ILE A 309 1.88 -4.97 -18.49
N ARG A 310 2.97 -5.53 -18.99
CA ARG A 310 3.00 -6.75 -19.79
C ARG A 310 3.92 -7.77 -19.13
N TRP A 311 3.39 -8.97 -18.90
CA TRP A 311 4.17 -10.13 -18.47
C TRP A 311 4.85 -10.78 -19.68
N LYS A 312 6.17 -10.95 -19.62
CA LYS A 312 6.94 -11.65 -20.67
C LYS A 312 6.94 -13.16 -20.48
N ARG A 313 6.73 -13.62 -19.25
CA ARG A 313 6.72 -15.03 -18.87
C ARG A 313 5.55 -15.31 -17.93
N ASP A 314 4.99 -16.49 -18.05
CA ASP A 314 4.03 -17.00 -17.08
C ASP A 314 4.76 -17.69 -15.93
N VAL A 315 4.49 -17.23 -14.71
CA VAL A 315 5.14 -17.60 -13.44
C VAL A 315 4.08 -18.06 -12.45
N ALA A 316 4.30 -19.24 -11.85
CA ALA A 316 3.33 -19.87 -10.95
C ALA A 316 3.47 -19.41 -9.49
N GLU A 317 4.69 -19.09 -9.07
CA GLU A 317 5.04 -18.68 -7.72
C GLU A 317 5.60 -17.27 -7.70
N ILE A 318 5.28 -16.52 -6.63
CA ILE A 318 5.71 -15.11 -6.51
C ILE A 318 7.23 -14.98 -6.36
N ASP A 319 7.87 -16.01 -5.80
CA ASP A 319 9.32 -16.10 -5.61
C ASP A 319 10.06 -16.33 -6.94
N ASP A 320 9.38 -16.75 -8.01
CA ASP A 320 10.00 -16.98 -9.32
C ASP A 320 9.96 -15.74 -10.21
N ILE A 321 9.34 -14.63 -9.77
CA ILE A 321 9.22 -13.41 -10.56
C ILE A 321 10.57 -12.69 -10.61
N ALA A 322 11.11 -12.50 -11.80
CA ALA A 322 12.33 -11.72 -12.03
C ALA A 322 12.02 -10.34 -12.61
N TYR A 323 12.99 -9.43 -12.50
CA TYR A 323 12.89 -8.07 -13.06
C TYR A 323 12.51 -8.09 -14.54
N ASP A 324 13.13 -8.98 -15.33
CA ASP A 324 12.93 -9.05 -16.78
C ASP A 324 11.57 -9.62 -17.20
N ASP A 325 10.82 -10.23 -16.29
CA ASP A 325 9.47 -10.75 -16.57
C ASP A 325 8.43 -9.63 -16.68
N ILE A 326 8.73 -8.44 -16.12
CA ILE A 326 7.82 -7.30 -16.06
C ILE A 326 8.25 -6.24 -17.07
N GLU A 327 7.35 -5.89 -17.97
CA GLU A 327 7.53 -4.77 -18.90
C GLU A 327 6.48 -3.70 -18.67
N VAL A 328 6.91 -2.44 -18.58
CA VAL A 328 6.02 -1.28 -18.48
C VAL A 328 5.92 -0.62 -19.84
N VAL A 329 4.74 -0.67 -20.45
CA VAL A 329 4.47 -0.22 -21.81
C VAL A 329 3.78 1.15 -21.79
N GLY A 330 4.22 2.05 -22.67
CA GLY A 330 3.56 3.35 -22.86
C GLY A 330 3.90 4.42 -21.82
N TYR A 331 4.92 4.22 -20.98
CA TYR A 331 5.30 5.21 -19.97
C TYR A 331 5.97 6.45 -20.60
N LYS A 332 5.20 7.53 -20.72
CA LYS A 332 5.63 8.79 -21.33
C LYS A 332 5.56 9.95 -20.32
N PRO A 333 6.31 9.94 -19.21
CA PRO A 333 6.24 11.00 -18.22
C PRO A 333 6.85 12.31 -18.73
N HIS A 334 6.54 13.40 -18.03
CA HIS A 334 7.33 14.63 -18.06
C HIS A 334 8.74 14.40 -17.49
N ALA A 335 9.60 15.42 -17.60
CA ALA A 335 10.98 15.34 -17.14
C ALA A 335 11.09 15.02 -15.64
N LYS A 336 12.25 14.48 -15.24
CA LYS A 336 12.57 14.27 -13.82
C LYS A 336 12.57 15.63 -13.10
N LEU A 337 12.13 15.63 -11.84
CA LEU A 337 12.31 16.73 -10.90
C LEU A 337 13.27 16.27 -9.83
N GLU A 338 14.32 17.06 -9.58
CA GLU A 338 15.30 16.74 -8.53
C GLU A 338 14.74 17.17 -7.17
N MET A 339 14.71 16.23 -6.24
CA MET A 339 14.34 16.44 -4.84
C MET A 339 15.30 15.62 -3.98
N LYS A 340 15.84 16.22 -2.92
CA LYS A 340 16.80 15.56 -2.03
C LYS A 340 16.05 14.76 -0.97
N MET A 341 16.53 13.57 -0.64
CA MET A 341 16.00 12.82 0.48
C MET A 341 16.45 13.48 1.80
N SER A 342 15.52 13.68 2.73
CA SER A 342 15.81 14.15 4.08
C SER A 342 16.22 12.97 4.97
N VAL A 343 17.45 12.99 5.53
CA VAL A 343 18.06 11.85 6.24
C VAL A 343 18.19 12.05 7.74
#